data_AF-A0AAN0LXW9-F1
#
_entry.id   AF-A0AAN0LXW9-F1
#
_cell.length_a   1.000
_cell.length_b   1.000
_cell.length_c   1.000
_cell.angle_alpha   90.00
_cell.angle_beta   90.00
_cell.angle_gamma   90.00
#
_symmetry.space_group_name_H-M   'P 1'
#
loop_
_entity.id
_entity.type
_entity.pdbx_description
1 polymer ?
#
loop_
_entity_poly.entity_id
_entity_poly.type
_entity_poly.pdbx_seq_one_letter_code
_entity_poly.pdbx_strand_id
1 'polypeptide(L)' 'MFQTILINEFKYNQQEHHVIDVREPIEFAMGSIPNALNIPLQTIPYNLGFFG' A
#
# COMPACT_ATOMS: atom_id res chain seq x y z
N MET A 1 16.06 -2.42 -8.76
CA MET A 1 16.51 -1.72 -7.54
C MET A 1 15.33 -1.71 -6.60
N PHE A 2 15.52 -2.13 -5.35
CA PHE A 2 14.48 -2.09 -4.33
C PHE A 2 14.86 -1.02 -3.30
N GLN A 3 13.88 -0.23 -2.88
CA GLN A 3 14.02 0.71 -1.78
C GLN A 3 13.14 0.23 -0.63
N THR A 4 13.68 0.30 0.58
CA THR A 4 12.99 -0.09 1.81
C THR A 4 12.91 1.14 2.70
N ILE A 5 11.77 1.33 3.36
CA ILE A 5 11.57 2.34 4.40
C ILE A 5 11.43 1.65 5.76
N LEU A 6 12.07 2.21 6.79
CA LEU A 6 11.91 1.71 8.16
C LEU A 6 10.62 2.26 8.78
N ILE A 7 9.99 1.49 9.67
CA ILE A 7 8.72 1.91 10.30
C ILE A 7 8.84 3.23 11.06
N ASN A 8 9.99 3.50 11.68
CA ASN A 8 10.21 4.75 12.41
C ASN A 8 10.29 5.94 11.44
N GLU A 9 10.96 5.79 10.31
CA GLU A 9 11.02 6.81 9.26
C GLU A 9 9.63 7.09 8.68
N PHE A 10 8.90 6.02 8.34
CA PHE A 10 7.52 6.13 7.85
C PHE A 10 6.60 6.86 8.83
N LYS A 11 6.75 6.63 10.14
CA LYS A 11 5.93 7.31 11.17
C LYS A 11 6.14 8.83 11.20
N TYR A 12 7.36 9.31 10.91
CA TYR A 12 7.64 10.75 10.93
C TYR A 12 7.27 11.44 9.61
N ASN A 13 7.29 10.72 8.48
CA ASN A 13 7.06 11.27 7.15
C ASN A 13 5.80 10.70 6.48
N GLN A 14 4.83 10.21 7.25
CA GLN A 14 3.68 9.46 6.72
C GLN A 14 2.91 10.22 5.63
N GLN A 15 2.81 11.56 5.74
CA GLN A 15 2.09 12.40 4.78
C GLN A 15 2.78 12.51 3.41
N GLU A 16 4.05 12.13 3.31
CA GLU A 16 4.83 12.15 2.07
C GLU A 16 4.69 10.85 1.26
N HIS A 17 3.93 9.88 1.77
CA HIS A 17 3.80 8.56 1.19
C HIS A 17 2.35 8.15 0.97
N HIS A 18 2.07 7.58 -0.20
CA HIS A 18 0.84 6.81 -0.43
C HIS A 18 1.07 5.36 -0.04
N VAL A 19 0.26 4.85 0.89
CA VAL A 19 0.31 3.44 1.29
C VAL A 19 -0.62 2.63 0.41
N ILE A 20 -0.05 1.64 -0.28
CA ILE A 20 -0.82 0.61 -0.98
C ILE A 20 -0.76 -0.66 -0.14
N ASP A 21 -1.91 -1.08 0.36
CA ASP A 21 -2.06 -2.32 1.12
C ASP A 21 -2.49 -3.44 0.17
N VAL A 22 -1.59 -4.39 -0.07
CA VAL A 22 -1.78 -5.48 -1.06
C VAL A 22 -2.40 -6.75 -0.48
N ARG A 23 -2.84 -6.71 0.79
CA ARG A 23 -3.51 -7.81 1.49
C ARG A 23 -4.94 -8.03 1.00
N GLU A 24 -5.56 -9.11 1.48
CA GLU A 24 -6.98 -9.37 1.21
C GLU A 24 -7.88 -8.31 1.89
N PRO A 25 -9.06 -8.00 1.30
CA PRO A 25 -9.98 -7.00 1.86
C PRO A 25 -10.40 -7.27 3.31
N ILE A 26 -10.52 -8.54 3.71
CA ILE A 26 -10.88 -8.91 5.07
C ILE A 26 -9.77 -8.54 6.07
N GLU A 27 -8.50 -8.73 5.71
CA GLU A 27 -7.36 -8.35 6.55
C GLU A 27 -7.22 -6.83 6.66
N PHE A 28 -7.53 -6.11 5.59
CA PHE A 28 -7.57 -4.65 5.57
C PHE A 28 -8.66 -4.10 6.49
N ALA A 29 -9.86 -4.70 6.46
CA ALA A 29 -11.00 -4.30 7.29
C ALA A 29 -10.77 -4.58 8.80
N MET A 30 -9.94 -5.57 9.14
CA MET A 30 -9.55 -5.86 10.52
C MET A 30 -8.57 -4.85 11.11
N GLY A 31 -7.93 -4.02 10.27
CA GLY A 31 -7.00 -2.98 10.70
C GLY A 31 -6.02 -2.62 9.59
N SER A 32 -5.85 -1.33 9.35
CA SER A 32 -4.97 -0.80 8.32
C SER A 32 -4.39 0.56 8.70
N ILE A 33 -3.37 0.97 7.97
CA ILE A 33 -2.77 2.30 8.14
C ILE A 33 -3.79 3.34 7.64
N PRO A 34 -4.03 4.44 8.40
CA PRO A 34 -4.93 5.49 7.96
C PRO A 34 -4.57 6.01 6.56
N ASN A 35 -5.59 6.19 5.72
CA ASN A 35 -5.49 6.63 4.31
C ASN A 35 -4.80 5.64 3.35
N ALA A 36 -4.56 4.39 3.77
CA ALA A 36 -4.08 3.36 2.85
C ALA A 36 -5.17 2.97 1.83
N LEU A 37 -4.74 2.68 0.60
CA LEU A 37 -5.58 2.13 -0.45
C LEU A 37 -5.39 0.62 -0.51
N ASN A 38 -6.47 -0.15 -0.39
CA ASN A 38 -6.39 -1.60 -0.55
C ASN A 38 -6.46 -1.97 -2.04
N ILE A 39 -5.35 -2.48 -2.58
CA ILE A 39 -5.26 -3.00 -3.95
C ILE A 39 -4.70 -4.43 -3.84
N PRO A 40 -5.56 -5.45 -3.68
CA PRO A 40 -5.11 -6.82 -3.43
C PRO A 40 -4.14 -7.30 -4.50
N LEU A 41 -3.09 -8.02 -4.09
CA LEU A 41 -1.97 -8.37 -4.97
C LEU A 41 -2.42 -9.09 -6.25
N GLN A 42 -3.44 -9.94 -6.20
CA GLN A 42 -3.92 -10.67 -7.38
C GLN A 42 -4.57 -9.75 -8.43
N THR A 43 -4.99 -8.55 -8.04
CA THR A 43 -5.60 -7.56 -8.95
C THR A 43 -4.57 -6.68 -9.65
N ILE A 44 -3.32 -6.66 -9.15
CA ILE A 44 -2.26 -5.77 -9.66
C ILE A 44 -1.99 -5.96 -11.16
N PRO A 45 -1.87 -7.19 -11.72
CA PRO A 45 -1.68 -7.36 -13.16
C PRO A 45 -2.77 -6.70 -14.01
N TYR A 46 -4.01 -6.65 -13.53
CA TYR A 46 -5.13 -6.01 -14.22
C TYR A 46 -5.12 -4.48 -14.06
N ASN A 47 -4.63 -3.98 -12.92
CA ASN A 47 -4.59 -2.55 -12.61
C ASN A 47 -3.36 -1.83 -13.19
N LEU A 48 -2.28 -2.55 -13.53
CA LEU A 48 -1.06 -1.97 -14.09
C LEU A 48 -1.17 -1.62 -15.59
N GLY A 49 -2.19 -2.13 -16.29
CA GLY A 49 -2.44 -1.82 -17.71
C GLY A 49 -2.92 -0.39 -17.99
N PHE A 50 -3.13 0.43 -16.96
CA PHE A 50 -3.64 1.81 -17.07
C PHE A 50 -2.55 2.90 -17.07
N PHE A 51 -1.27 2.54 -17.06
CA PHE A 51 -0.14 3.48 -17.17
C PHE A 51 0.57 3.42 -18.53
N GLY A 52 -0.09 2.86 -19.55
CA GLY A 52 0.35 2.89 -20.96
C GLY A 52 -0.11 4.15 -21.68
#